data_AF-A0A5B2Z1V4-F1
#
_entry.id   AF-A0A5B2Z1V4-F1
#
_cell.length_a   1.000
_cell.length_b   1.000
_cell.length_c   1.000
_cell.angle_alpha   90.00
_cell.angle_beta   90.00
_cell.angle_gamma   90.00
#
_symmetry.space_group_name_H-M   'P 1'
#
loop_
_entity.id
_entity.type
_entity.pdbx_description
1 polymer ?
#
loop_
_entity_poly.entity_id
_entity_poly.type
_entity_poly.pdbx_seq_one_letter_code
_entity_poly.pdbx_strand_id
1 'polypeptide(L)'
;MTIIGITHSSIVVQYSLNIDLHTRILMKKYIFLSIGVVVVASMMLSPVLQILQTSYAHQKALYNIGGKDYLFVIGSLNEPAQVDDKTGVDFRAMYPDPSNPTDSRANGTQPVTGLENSLKVEISAGNKNMTSDLEPAFGELGSYESEPFYPTIPTTYNYRIFGDINGTNFDVTFSCSPGGEAGSVSDNSTVQISQGVERKAIAGGFGCPEDRIGFPEPYISQYELAQELNKTV
;
A
#
# COMPACT_ATOMS: atom_id res chain seq x y z
N MET A 1 59.41 -59.70 63.36
CA MET A 1 59.85 -60.02 61.98
C MET A 1 58.60 -60.24 61.14
N THR A 2 58.31 -59.29 60.25
CA THR A 2 57.77 -59.43 58.88
C THR A 2 57.31 -58.04 58.41
N ILE A 3 57.83 -57.67 57.25
CA ILE A 3 57.70 -56.42 56.52
C ILE A 3 56.37 -56.43 55.77
N ILE A 4 55.66 -55.29 55.71
CA ILE A 4 54.77 -54.96 54.59
C ILE A 4 55.02 -53.50 54.21
N GLY A 5 55.65 -53.28 53.06
CA GLY A 5 55.68 -52.00 52.38
C GLY A 5 54.70 -52.02 51.21
N ILE A 6 53.95 -50.94 51.00
CA ILE A 6 53.28 -50.64 49.73
C ILE A 6 53.36 -49.11 49.47
N THR A 7 54.33 -48.78 48.62
CA THR A 7 54.37 -47.86 47.46
C THR A 7 53.82 -46.42 47.51
N HIS A 8 54.77 -45.50 47.26
CA HIS A 8 54.71 -44.09 46.86
C HIS A 8 54.01 -43.81 45.50
N SER A 9 52.77 -44.27 45.25
CA SER A 9 52.08 -43.98 43.97
C SER A 9 50.83 -43.09 44.06
N SER A 10 50.31 -42.81 45.25
CA SER A 10 49.02 -42.11 45.36
C SER A 10 49.11 -40.58 45.33
N ILE A 11 50.28 -39.99 45.59
CA ILE A 11 50.39 -38.53 45.75
C ILE A 11 50.48 -37.79 44.40
N VAL A 12 51.12 -38.36 43.38
CA VAL A 12 51.31 -37.67 42.08
C VAL A 12 50.03 -37.64 41.23
N VAL A 13 49.13 -38.62 41.38
CA VAL A 13 47.87 -38.70 40.62
C VAL A 13 46.86 -37.64 41.09
N GLN A 14 46.86 -37.30 42.38
CA GLN A 14 45.85 -36.42 42.98
C GLN A 14 46.11 -34.92 42.69
N TYR A 15 47.37 -34.52 42.48
CA TYR A 15 47.70 -33.15 42.07
C TYR A 15 47.43 -32.90 40.58
N SER A 16 47.69 -33.90 39.72
CA SER A 16 47.51 -33.79 38.26
C SER A 16 46.03 -33.63 37.87
N LEU A 17 45.11 -34.32 38.56
CA LEU A 17 43.66 -34.25 38.31
C LEU A 17 43.02 -32.93 38.75
N ASN A 18 43.53 -32.30 39.81
CA ASN A 18 42.96 -31.04 40.33
C ASN A 18 43.31 -29.83 39.44
N ILE A 19 44.47 -29.84 38.80
CA ILE A 19 44.85 -28.76 37.87
C ILE A 19 43.98 -28.82 36.61
N ASP A 20 43.74 -30.01 36.02
CA ASP A 20 42.95 -30.18 34.78
C ASP A 20 41.46 -29.83 34.97
N LEU A 21 40.87 -30.11 36.15
CA LEU A 21 39.47 -29.76 36.41
C LEU A 21 39.28 -28.24 36.57
N HIS A 22 40.23 -27.55 37.20
CA HIS A 22 40.15 -26.10 37.41
C HIS A 22 40.34 -25.33 36.09
N THR A 23 41.30 -25.72 35.24
CA THR A 23 41.47 -25.10 33.90
C THR A 23 40.28 -25.37 32.98
N ARG A 24 39.67 -26.57 33.02
CA ARG A 24 38.48 -26.88 32.19
C ARG A 24 37.23 -26.11 32.63
N ILE A 25 37.05 -25.86 33.93
CA ILE A 25 35.91 -25.09 34.45
C ILE A 25 36.08 -23.59 34.14
N LEU A 26 37.29 -23.05 34.26
CA LEU A 26 37.59 -21.66 33.88
C LEU A 26 37.45 -21.42 32.37
N MET A 27 37.96 -22.32 31.50
CA MET A 27 37.82 -22.17 30.04
C MET A 27 36.37 -22.25 29.56
N LYS A 28 35.52 -23.11 30.14
CA LYS A 28 34.08 -23.15 29.80
C LYS A 28 33.38 -21.84 30.16
N LYS A 29 33.67 -21.25 31.33
CA LYS A 29 33.09 -19.96 31.74
C LYS A 29 33.41 -18.84 30.75
N TYR A 30 34.63 -18.76 30.24
CA TYR A 30 35.02 -17.72 29.28
C TYR A 30 34.51 -17.97 27.85
N ILE A 31 34.35 -19.24 27.42
CA ILE A 31 33.75 -19.58 26.12
C ILE A 31 32.24 -19.28 26.11
N PHE A 32 31.51 -19.57 27.20
CA PHE A 32 30.09 -19.19 27.31
C PHE A 32 29.90 -17.67 27.49
N LEU A 33 30.84 -16.96 28.12
CA LEU A 33 30.80 -15.49 28.23
C LEU A 33 31.08 -14.80 26.89
N SER A 34 31.92 -15.39 26.02
CA SER A 34 32.31 -14.78 24.74
C SER A 34 31.31 -15.06 23.60
N ILE A 35 30.55 -16.16 23.64
CA ILE A 35 29.49 -16.43 22.66
C ILE A 35 28.21 -15.62 22.96
N GLY A 36 27.91 -15.34 24.24
CA GLY A 36 26.73 -14.55 24.62
C GLY A 36 26.83 -13.07 24.25
N VAL A 37 28.03 -12.47 24.27
CA VAL A 37 28.23 -11.05 23.94
C VAL A 37 28.17 -10.79 22.43
N VAL A 38 28.61 -11.73 21.59
CA VAL A 38 28.59 -11.54 20.13
C VAL A 38 27.18 -11.66 19.54
N VAL A 39 26.31 -12.51 20.10
CA VAL A 39 24.93 -12.66 19.63
C VAL A 39 24.03 -11.50 20.10
N VAL A 40 24.26 -10.94 21.29
CA VAL A 40 23.46 -9.80 21.80
C VAL A 40 23.90 -8.47 21.17
N ALA A 41 25.18 -8.31 20.83
CA ALA A 41 25.69 -7.08 20.20
C ALA A 41 25.34 -6.96 18.71
N SER A 42 25.04 -8.06 18.02
CA SER A 42 24.67 -8.04 16.59
C SER A 42 23.17 -7.86 16.33
N MET A 43 22.31 -7.96 17.36
CA MET A 43 20.87 -7.64 17.24
C MET A 43 20.54 -6.15 17.50
N MET A 44 21.52 -5.33 17.87
CA MET A 44 21.31 -3.93 18.31
C MET A 44 21.72 -2.87 17.25
N LEU A 45 21.84 -3.25 15.98
CA LEU A 45 22.30 -2.36 14.89
C LEU A 45 21.44 -2.45 13.62
N SER A 46 20.13 -2.66 13.78
CA SER A 46 19.18 -2.41 12.68
C SER A 46 17.82 -1.89 13.17
N PRO A 47 17.73 -0.69 13.75
CA PRO A 47 16.59 0.18 13.49
C PRO A 47 16.96 1.12 12.34
N VAL A 48 15.96 1.70 11.66
CA VAL A 48 16.14 2.76 10.65
C VAL A 48 16.51 2.29 9.25
N LEU A 49 15.73 1.36 8.69
CA LEU A 49 15.19 1.57 7.34
C LEU A 49 13.85 0.85 7.22
N GLN A 50 12.95 1.11 8.19
CA GLN A 50 11.53 0.95 7.93
C GLN A 50 11.18 2.06 6.94
N ILE A 51 11.32 1.76 5.66
CA ILE A 51 10.64 2.51 4.61
C ILE A 51 9.20 2.55 5.08
N LEU A 52 8.70 3.74 5.38
CA LEU A 52 7.28 3.98 5.64
C LEU A 52 6.54 3.51 4.38
N GLN A 53 6.14 2.24 4.36
CA GLN A 53 5.17 1.73 3.41
C GLN A 53 3.86 2.38 3.80
N THR A 54 3.70 3.61 3.32
CA THR A 54 2.42 4.28 3.31
C THR A 54 1.61 3.51 2.27
N SER A 55 0.85 2.53 2.73
CA SER A 55 -0.20 1.94 1.91
C SER A 55 -1.20 3.05 1.60
N TYR A 56 -1.25 3.42 0.35
CA TYR A 56 -2.28 4.30 -0.17
C TYR A 56 -3.24 3.41 -0.93
N ALA A 57 -4.41 3.18 -0.35
CA ALA A 57 -5.57 2.58 -1.01
C ALA A 57 -6.02 3.48 -2.19
N HIS A 58 -5.88 4.80 -2.02
CA HIS A 58 -6.32 5.81 -2.97
C HIS A 58 -5.18 6.68 -3.48
N GLN A 59 -5.29 7.15 -4.72
CA GLN A 59 -4.45 8.23 -5.21
C GLN A 59 -4.97 9.56 -4.66
N LYS A 60 -4.06 10.38 -4.16
CA LYS A 60 -4.33 11.75 -3.69
C LYS A 60 -3.63 12.74 -4.60
N ALA A 61 -4.30 13.83 -4.92
CA ALA A 61 -3.69 14.93 -5.65
C ALA A 61 -4.21 16.27 -5.13
N LEU A 62 -3.27 17.16 -4.82
CA LEU A 62 -3.54 18.54 -4.43
C LEU A 62 -3.53 19.39 -5.69
N TYR A 63 -4.64 20.06 -5.97
CA TYR A 63 -4.79 20.98 -7.09
C TYR A 63 -5.00 22.41 -6.60
N ASN A 64 -4.51 23.38 -7.37
CA ASN A 64 -5.06 24.72 -7.39
C ASN A 64 -5.99 24.83 -8.60
N ILE A 65 -7.26 25.19 -8.36
CA ILE A 65 -8.30 25.29 -9.39
C ILE A 65 -8.95 26.66 -9.24
N GLY A 66 -8.76 27.54 -10.22
CA GLY A 66 -9.31 28.89 -10.19
C GLY A 66 -8.80 29.73 -9.01
N GLY A 67 -7.57 29.49 -8.53
CA GLY A 67 -6.98 30.20 -7.40
C GLY A 67 -7.33 29.62 -6.02
N LYS A 68 -8.08 28.51 -5.95
CA LYS A 68 -8.42 27.82 -4.70
C LYS A 68 -7.83 26.42 -4.66
N ASP A 69 -7.31 26.02 -3.50
CA ASP A 69 -6.74 24.67 -3.34
C ASP A 69 -7.82 23.63 -3.04
N TYR A 70 -7.71 22.46 -3.68
CA TYR A 70 -8.55 21.28 -3.53
C TYR A 70 -7.67 20.05 -3.36
N LEU A 71 -7.97 19.19 -2.40
CA LEU A 71 -7.38 17.88 -2.28
C LEU A 71 -8.40 16.86 -2.80
N PHE A 72 -8.02 16.15 -3.85
CA PHE A 72 -8.80 15.05 -4.41
C PHE A 72 -8.21 13.72 -4.01
N VAL A 73 -9.07 12.78 -3.66
CA VAL A 73 -8.73 11.40 -3.33
C VAL A 73 -9.58 10.52 -4.25
N ILE A 74 -8.95 9.59 -4.96
CA ILE A 74 -9.64 8.76 -5.94
C ILE A 74 -9.16 7.31 -5.90
N GLY A 75 -10.09 6.38 -6.08
CA GLY A 75 -9.83 4.94 -6.09
C GLY A 75 -11.02 4.16 -6.60
N SER A 76 -11.06 2.86 -6.29
CA SER A 76 -12.21 2.01 -6.58
C SER A 76 -13.08 1.83 -5.33
N LEU A 77 -14.39 1.63 -5.47
CA LEU A 77 -15.30 1.46 -4.32
C LEU A 77 -14.97 0.25 -3.43
N ASN A 78 -14.33 -0.78 -4.01
CA ASN A 78 -13.87 -1.97 -3.32
C ASN A 78 -12.44 -2.27 -3.74
N GLU A 79 -11.58 -2.56 -2.76
CA GLU A 79 -10.15 -2.75 -2.97
C GLU A 79 -9.66 -4.02 -2.24
N PRO A 80 -8.95 -4.94 -2.93
CA PRO A 80 -8.65 -4.89 -4.36
C PRO A 80 -9.91 -5.05 -5.21
N ALA A 81 -10.00 -4.28 -6.31
CA ALA A 81 -11.03 -4.52 -7.30
C ALA A 81 -10.75 -5.87 -7.96
N GLN A 82 -11.79 -6.65 -8.21
CA GLN A 82 -11.68 -7.98 -8.82
C GLN A 82 -12.54 -8.01 -10.08
N VAL A 83 -12.13 -8.83 -11.05
CA VAL A 83 -12.96 -9.08 -12.23
C VAL A 83 -14.32 -9.66 -11.84
N ASP A 84 -15.34 -9.21 -12.55
CA ASP A 84 -16.76 -9.52 -12.40
C ASP A 84 -17.40 -9.18 -11.03
N ASP A 85 -16.67 -8.53 -10.13
CA ASP A 85 -17.25 -7.93 -8.93
C ASP A 85 -17.84 -6.55 -9.23
N LYS A 86 -18.95 -6.24 -8.56
CA LYS A 86 -19.53 -4.89 -8.60
C LYS A 86 -18.52 -3.92 -7.99
N THR A 87 -18.18 -2.89 -8.74
CA THR A 87 -17.32 -1.79 -8.29
C THR A 87 -17.82 -0.45 -8.84
N GLY A 88 -17.05 0.61 -8.63
CA GLY A 88 -17.29 1.96 -9.12
C GLY A 88 -16.08 2.84 -8.82
N VAL A 89 -16.12 4.10 -9.26
CA VAL A 89 -15.14 5.10 -8.86
C VAL A 89 -15.51 5.65 -7.49
N ASP A 90 -14.58 5.60 -6.53
CA ASP A 90 -14.65 6.38 -5.27
C ASP A 90 -13.91 7.70 -5.51
N PHE A 91 -14.61 8.83 -5.41
CA PHE A 91 -14.04 10.16 -5.56
C PHE A 91 -14.39 11.03 -4.35
N ARG A 92 -13.38 11.50 -3.63
CA ARG A 92 -13.51 12.42 -2.51
C ARG A 92 -12.87 13.75 -2.82
N ALA A 93 -13.60 14.83 -2.56
CA ALA A 93 -13.15 16.21 -2.74
C ALA A 93 -13.22 16.98 -1.42
N MET A 94 -12.10 17.59 -1.05
CA MET A 94 -12.00 18.38 0.18
C MET A 94 -11.16 19.64 -0.02
N TYR A 95 -11.48 20.69 0.71
CA TYR A 95 -10.55 21.78 0.95
C TYR A 95 -9.45 21.27 1.89
N PRO A 96 -8.17 21.44 1.53
CA PRO A 96 -7.07 20.92 2.32
C PRO A 96 -6.84 21.73 3.60
N ASP A 97 -6.30 21.08 4.63
CA ASP A 97 -5.74 21.78 5.79
C ASP A 97 -4.50 22.58 5.35
N PRO A 98 -4.45 23.92 5.53
CA PRO A 98 -3.32 24.73 5.10
C PRO A 98 -1.98 24.34 5.74
N SER A 99 -2.02 23.73 6.94
CA SER A 99 -0.83 23.28 7.66
C SER A 99 -0.30 21.93 7.19
N ASN A 100 -1.16 21.12 6.55
CA ASN A 100 -0.80 19.81 6.01
C ASN A 100 -1.66 19.47 4.78
N PRO A 101 -1.43 20.14 3.64
CA PRO A 101 -2.41 20.19 2.55
C PRO A 101 -2.51 18.90 1.71
N THR A 102 -1.62 17.93 1.93
CA THR A 102 -1.64 16.63 1.24
C THR A 102 -2.18 15.50 2.13
N ASP A 103 -2.48 15.78 3.41
CA ASP A 103 -3.07 14.81 4.32
C ASP A 103 -4.59 14.94 4.35
N SER A 104 -5.26 14.02 3.67
CA SER A 104 -6.72 13.90 3.64
C SER A 104 -7.36 13.58 4.99
N ARG A 105 -6.55 13.27 6.02
CA ARG A 105 -7.01 13.01 7.39
C ARG A 105 -6.68 14.15 8.34
N ALA A 106 -6.13 15.27 7.85
CA ALA A 106 -5.85 16.42 8.69
C ALA A 106 -7.14 17.06 9.21
N ASN A 107 -7.12 17.51 10.47
CA ASN A 107 -8.31 18.04 11.16
C ASN A 107 -8.89 19.30 10.48
N GLY A 108 -8.07 20.08 9.78
CA GLY A 108 -8.51 21.28 9.06
C GLY A 108 -9.15 21.02 7.70
N THR A 109 -9.25 19.77 7.25
CA THR A 109 -9.91 19.43 5.98
C THR A 109 -11.42 19.69 6.05
N GLN A 110 -12.01 20.15 4.96
CA GLN A 110 -13.46 20.39 4.86
C GLN A 110 -14.02 19.79 3.58
N PRO A 111 -15.19 19.11 3.61
CA PRO A 111 -15.74 18.49 2.42
C PRO A 111 -16.17 19.53 1.38
N VAL A 112 -15.94 19.24 0.10
CA VAL A 112 -16.45 20.03 -1.03
C VAL A 112 -17.70 19.35 -1.55
N THR A 113 -18.85 19.99 -1.38
CA THR A 113 -20.18 19.48 -1.78
C THR A 113 -20.66 20.14 -3.08
N GLY A 114 -21.63 19.54 -3.76
CA GLY A 114 -22.27 20.11 -4.95
C GLY A 114 -21.59 19.75 -6.29
N LEU A 115 -20.48 18.99 -6.25
CA LEU A 115 -19.74 18.62 -7.47
C LEU A 115 -20.49 17.60 -8.32
N GLU A 116 -21.49 16.90 -7.78
CA GLU A 116 -22.35 15.97 -8.52
C GLU A 116 -23.06 16.65 -9.71
N ASN A 117 -23.29 17.96 -9.62
CA ASN A 117 -23.97 18.73 -10.67
C ASN A 117 -22.99 19.33 -11.68
N SER A 118 -21.68 19.29 -11.42
CA SER A 118 -20.68 20.02 -12.18
C SER A 118 -19.58 19.14 -12.76
N LEU A 119 -19.36 17.96 -12.19
CA LEU A 119 -18.39 16.98 -12.62
C LEU A 119 -19.06 15.69 -13.07
N LYS A 120 -18.43 15.02 -14.04
CA LYS A 120 -18.73 13.66 -14.49
C LYS A 120 -17.47 12.82 -14.43
N VAL A 121 -17.64 11.51 -14.55
CA VAL A 121 -16.54 10.57 -14.69
C VAL A 121 -16.66 9.75 -15.96
N GLU A 122 -15.59 9.66 -16.73
CA GLU A 122 -15.42 8.69 -17.80
C GLU A 122 -14.51 7.56 -17.31
N ILE A 123 -15.02 6.34 -17.36
CA ILE A 123 -14.26 5.12 -17.06
C ILE A 123 -13.85 4.51 -18.40
N SER A 124 -12.56 4.22 -18.58
CA SER A 124 -12.05 3.64 -19.81
C SER A 124 -11.09 2.48 -19.56
N ALA A 125 -11.14 1.48 -20.43
CA ALA A 125 -10.25 0.32 -20.44
C ALA A 125 -10.02 -0.10 -21.91
N GLY A 126 -8.76 -0.10 -22.35
CA GLY A 126 -8.42 -0.34 -23.76
C GLY A 126 -9.11 0.67 -24.69
N ASN A 127 -9.91 0.17 -25.64
CA ASN A 127 -10.68 0.99 -26.59
C ASN A 127 -12.17 1.15 -26.21
N LYS A 128 -12.53 0.80 -24.98
CA LYS A 128 -13.89 0.92 -24.44
C LYS A 128 -13.93 2.01 -23.39
N ASN A 129 -15.02 2.75 -23.36
CA ASN A 129 -15.31 3.73 -22.32
C ASN A 129 -16.81 3.75 -22.01
N MET A 130 -17.11 4.30 -20.84
CA MET A 130 -18.46 4.70 -20.45
C MET A 130 -18.37 5.98 -19.63
N THR A 131 -19.37 6.84 -19.76
CA THR A 131 -19.50 8.05 -18.95
C THR A 131 -20.60 7.83 -17.92
N SER A 132 -20.33 8.27 -16.69
CA SER A 132 -21.24 8.21 -15.57
C SER A 132 -21.37 9.60 -14.94
N ASP A 133 -22.56 9.87 -14.41
CA ASP A 133 -22.72 10.93 -13.42
C ASP A 133 -22.00 10.52 -12.12
N LEU A 134 -21.69 11.52 -11.29
CA LEU A 134 -21.21 11.30 -9.94
C LEU A 134 -22.39 11.49 -8.98
N GLU A 135 -22.61 10.55 -8.07
CA GLU A 135 -23.63 10.64 -7.04
C GLU A 135 -23.00 10.86 -5.66
N PRO A 136 -23.55 11.70 -4.78
CA PRO A 136 -23.04 11.83 -3.42
C PRO A 136 -23.14 10.50 -2.66
N ALA A 137 -22.05 10.06 -2.04
CA ALA A 137 -22.05 8.86 -1.22
C ALA A 137 -22.92 9.05 0.03
N PHE A 138 -23.71 8.04 0.38
CA PHE A 138 -24.70 8.16 1.46
C PHE A 138 -24.04 8.41 2.82
N GLY A 139 -24.35 9.56 3.43
CA GLY A 139 -23.85 9.93 4.75
C GLY A 139 -22.41 10.47 4.77
N GLU A 140 -21.76 10.58 3.61
CA GLU A 140 -20.37 11.01 3.49
C GLU A 140 -20.26 12.31 2.66
N LEU A 141 -20.25 13.46 3.35
CA LEU A 141 -20.14 14.75 2.68
C LEU A 141 -18.82 14.87 1.90
N GLY A 142 -18.90 15.36 0.66
CA GLY A 142 -17.75 15.53 -0.22
C GLY A 142 -17.18 14.23 -0.77
N SER A 143 -17.87 13.11 -0.55
CA SER A 143 -17.62 11.82 -1.18
C SER A 143 -18.64 11.58 -2.29
N TYR A 144 -18.19 11.02 -3.39
CA TYR A 144 -18.96 10.80 -4.61
C TYR A 144 -18.61 9.45 -5.22
N GLU A 145 -19.59 8.81 -5.81
CA GLU A 145 -19.46 7.51 -6.45
C GLU A 145 -19.93 7.60 -7.91
N SER A 146 -19.32 6.81 -8.79
CA SER A 146 -19.89 6.60 -10.13
C SER A 146 -21.07 5.62 -10.07
N GLU A 147 -21.84 5.55 -11.16
CA GLU A 147 -22.66 4.40 -11.47
C GLU A 147 -21.82 3.11 -11.34
N PRO A 148 -22.36 2.06 -10.72
CA PRO A 148 -21.62 0.82 -10.56
C PRO A 148 -21.34 0.11 -11.88
N PHE A 149 -20.20 -0.54 -11.95
CA PHE A 149 -19.82 -1.39 -13.09
C PHE A 149 -19.13 -2.67 -12.65
N TYR A 150 -18.92 -3.56 -13.62
CA TYR A 150 -18.31 -4.86 -13.42
C TYR A 150 -17.11 -4.98 -14.35
N PRO A 151 -15.87 -4.90 -13.86
CA PRO A 151 -14.68 -5.05 -14.70
C PRO A 151 -14.64 -6.48 -15.24
N THR A 152 -14.72 -6.67 -16.54
CA THR A 152 -14.80 -8.05 -17.09
C THR A 152 -13.42 -8.62 -17.45
N ILE A 153 -12.38 -7.80 -17.41
CA ILE A 153 -11.00 -8.18 -17.73
C ILE A 153 -10.01 -7.49 -16.77
N PRO A 154 -8.90 -8.17 -16.39
CA PRO A 154 -7.86 -7.61 -15.53
C PRO A 154 -6.93 -6.72 -16.37
N THR A 155 -7.27 -5.44 -16.51
CA THR A 155 -6.48 -4.50 -17.32
C THR A 155 -6.38 -3.13 -16.64
N THR A 156 -5.67 -2.20 -17.26
CA THR A 156 -5.61 -0.82 -16.78
C THR A 156 -6.92 -0.09 -17.09
N TYR A 157 -7.57 0.38 -16.03
CA TYR A 157 -8.69 1.30 -16.06
C TYR A 157 -8.20 2.72 -15.80
N ASN A 158 -8.78 3.67 -16.51
CA ASN A 158 -8.58 5.09 -16.27
C ASN A 158 -9.91 5.73 -15.86
N TYR A 159 -9.86 6.55 -14.82
CA TYR A 159 -10.95 7.37 -14.34
C TYR A 159 -10.64 8.82 -14.70
N ARG A 160 -11.34 9.35 -15.70
CA ARG A 160 -11.23 10.75 -16.10
C ARG A 160 -12.34 11.54 -15.44
N ILE A 161 -11.98 12.42 -14.53
CA ILE A 161 -12.90 13.35 -13.86
C ILE A 161 -12.86 14.65 -14.64
N PHE A 162 -14.02 15.08 -15.15
CA PHE A 162 -14.10 16.26 -16.00
C PHE A 162 -15.38 17.07 -15.77
N GLY A 163 -15.31 18.37 -16.04
CA GLY A 163 -16.43 19.30 -15.89
C GLY A 163 -15.97 20.70 -15.50
N ASP A 164 -16.79 21.39 -14.72
CA ASP A 164 -16.50 22.74 -14.24
C ASP A 164 -16.45 22.79 -12.71
N ILE A 165 -15.50 23.55 -12.17
CA ILE A 165 -15.42 23.85 -10.75
C ILE A 165 -15.32 25.37 -10.60
N ASN A 166 -16.43 26.00 -10.23
CA ASN A 166 -16.53 27.45 -10.02
C ASN A 166 -16.07 28.29 -11.24
N GLY A 167 -16.46 27.89 -12.45
CA GLY A 167 -16.11 28.56 -13.70
C GLY A 167 -14.72 28.20 -14.26
N THR A 168 -14.03 27.24 -13.64
CA THR A 168 -12.76 26.71 -14.14
C THR A 168 -12.96 25.30 -14.67
N ASN A 169 -12.64 25.10 -15.95
CA ASN A 169 -12.72 23.79 -16.60
C ASN A 169 -11.68 22.83 -16.00
N PHE A 170 -12.15 21.74 -15.43
CA PHE A 170 -11.35 20.67 -14.85
C PHE A 170 -11.46 19.43 -15.73
N ASP A 171 -10.32 18.82 -16.07
CA ASP A 171 -10.27 17.61 -16.88
C ASP A 171 -8.97 16.86 -16.57
N VAL A 172 -9.07 15.82 -15.74
CA VAL A 172 -7.91 15.07 -15.27
C VAL A 172 -8.21 13.59 -15.28
N THR A 173 -7.23 12.82 -15.78
CA THR A 173 -7.28 11.36 -15.79
C THR A 173 -6.39 10.77 -14.70
N PHE A 174 -6.96 9.79 -13.99
CA PHE A 174 -6.31 8.98 -12.97
C PHE A 174 -6.27 7.54 -13.47
N SER A 175 -5.09 6.90 -13.43
CA SER A 175 -4.91 5.54 -13.91
C SER A 175 -4.67 4.61 -12.73
N CYS A 176 -5.36 3.47 -12.72
CA CYS A 176 -5.04 2.43 -11.75
C CYS A 176 -3.63 1.86 -12.02
N SER A 177 -3.05 1.28 -10.98
CA SER A 177 -1.75 0.62 -11.00
C SER A 177 -1.92 -0.91 -11.05
N PRO A 178 -1.31 -1.61 -12.03
CA PRO A 178 -1.27 -3.08 -12.04
C PRO A 178 -0.52 -3.69 -10.85
N GLY A 179 0.36 -2.91 -10.19
CA GLY A 179 1.05 -3.34 -8.97
C GLY A 179 0.26 -3.08 -7.69
N GLY A 180 -1.04 -2.75 -7.80
CA GLY A 180 -1.82 -2.27 -6.67
C GLY A 180 -1.21 -1.00 -6.07
N GLU A 181 -1.26 -0.90 -4.74
CA GLU A 181 -0.66 0.17 -3.95
C GLU A 181 0.87 0.28 -4.11
N ALA A 182 1.54 -0.80 -4.54
CA ALA A 182 2.99 -0.81 -4.74
C ALA A 182 3.44 0.04 -5.94
N GLY A 183 2.51 0.43 -6.83
CA GLY A 183 2.75 1.41 -7.89
C GLY A 183 2.44 2.85 -7.49
N SER A 184 2.36 3.14 -6.19
CA SER A 184 2.12 4.49 -5.69
C SER A 184 3.16 5.49 -6.19
N VAL A 185 2.68 6.64 -6.64
CA VAL A 185 3.50 7.77 -7.08
C VAL A 185 3.58 8.77 -5.94
N SER A 186 4.71 9.47 -5.81
CA SER A 186 4.84 10.62 -4.92
C SER A 186 5.63 11.71 -5.62
N ASP A 187 5.02 12.87 -5.78
CA ASP A 187 5.61 14.03 -6.44
C ASP A 187 5.00 15.32 -5.86
N ASN A 188 5.85 16.20 -5.36
CA ASN A 188 5.48 17.49 -4.77
C ASN A 188 5.81 18.68 -5.68
N SER A 189 6.11 18.42 -6.96
CA SER A 189 6.32 19.46 -7.95
C SER A 189 4.98 20.04 -8.41
N THR A 190 5.00 21.35 -8.73
CA THR A 190 3.85 22.00 -9.35
C THR A 190 3.88 21.78 -10.85
N VAL A 191 2.80 21.19 -11.37
CA VAL A 191 2.61 20.87 -12.79
C VAL A 191 1.39 21.63 -13.30
N GLN A 192 1.58 22.44 -14.35
CA GLN A 192 0.49 23.09 -15.07
C GLN A 192 -0.29 22.03 -15.86
N ILE A 193 -1.59 21.92 -15.60
CA ILE A 193 -2.46 20.93 -16.26
C ILE A 193 -3.23 21.60 -17.40
N SER A 194 -3.86 22.72 -17.10
CA SER A 194 -4.64 23.53 -18.05
C SER A 194 -4.76 24.96 -17.54
N GLN A 195 -5.45 25.83 -18.29
CA GLN A 195 -5.68 27.20 -17.85
C GLN A 195 -6.44 27.23 -16.52
N GLY A 196 -5.81 27.75 -15.47
CA GLY A 196 -6.41 27.87 -14.14
C GLY A 196 -6.40 26.57 -13.32
N VAL A 197 -5.74 25.50 -13.80
CA VAL A 197 -5.59 24.23 -13.07
C VAL A 197 -4.12 23.84 -12.96
N GLU A 198 -3.63 23.76 -11.74
CA GLU A 198 -2.28 23.32 -11.40
C GLU A 198 -2.37 22.12 -10.46
N ARG A 199 -1.57 21.09 -10.67
CA ARG A 199 -1.34 20.03 -9.67
C ARG A 199 -0.14 20.42 -8.84
N LYS A 200 -0.30 20.61 -7.53
CA LYS A 200 0.78 21.00 -6.60
C LYS A 200 1.45 19.80 -5.94
N ALA A 201 0.74 18.70 -5.80
CA ALA A 201 1.28 17.44 -5.31
C ALA A 201 0.42 16.26 -5.76
N ILE A 202 1.02 15.08 -5.78
CA ILE A 202 0.37 13.78 -5.98
C ILE A 202 1.05 12.75 -5.07
N ALA A 203 0.25 11.89 -4.46
CA ALA A 203 0.73 10.84 -3.58
C ALA A 203 -0.19 9.62 -3.65
N GLY A 204 0.36 8.42 -3.59
CA GLY A 204 -0.42 7.19 -3.57
C GLY A 204 -0.78 6.67 -4.97
N GLY A 205 -1.75 5.77 -5.00
CA GLY A 205 -2.22 5.05 -6.17
C GLY A 205 -3.41 4.19 -5.77
N PHE A 206 -4.08 3.56 -6.73
CA PHE A 206 -5.14 2.58 -6.48
C PHE A 206 -4.95 1.40 -7.44
N GLY A 207 -5.36 0.21 -7.02
CA GLY A 207 -5.14 -1.01 -7.80
C GLY A 207 -6.06 -1.15 -9.00
N CYS A 208 -5.54 -1.73 -10.09
CA CYS A 208 -6.37 -2.18 -11.18
C CYS A 208 -7.18 -3.42 -10.79
N PRO A 209 -8.32 -3.69 -11.45
CA PRO A 209 -9.03 -4.95 -11.28
C PRO A 209 -8.11 -6.16 -11.51
N GLU A 210 -8.12 -7.09 -10.56
CA GLU A 210 -7.31 -8.30 -10.59
C GLU A 210 -8.15 -9.53 -10.90
N ASP A 211 -7.48 -10.59 -11.35
CA ASP A 211 -8.11 -11.89 -11.50
C ASP A 211 -8.55 -12.46 -10.15
N ARG A 212 -9.73 -13.07 -10.15
CA ARG A 212 -10.27 -13.75 -8.99
C ARG A 212 -9.71 -15.16 -8.86
N ILE A 213 -9.40 -15.55 -7.63
CA ILE A 213 -9.05 -16.94 -7.29
C ILE A 213 -10.33 -17.69 -6.93
N GLY A 214 -10.64 -18.74 -7.71
CA GLY A 214 -11.78 -19.63 -7.44
C GLY A 214 -11.41 -20.80 -6.54
N PHE A 215 -12.35 -21.21 -5.69
CA PHE A 215 -12.28 -22.44 -4.91
C PHE A 215 -13.70 -22.96 -4.58
N PRO A 216 -13.96 -24.28 -4.59
CA PRO A 216 -13.04 -25.38 -4.91
C PRO A 216 -12.68 -25.49 -6.39
N GLU A 217 -13.52 -24.93 -7.25
CA GLU A 217 -13.26 -24.88 -8.69
C GLU A 217 -12.52 -23.59 -9.07
N PRO A 218 -11.65 -23.62 -10.08
CA PRO A 218 -11.04 -22.41 -10.64
C PRO A 218 -12.12 -21.42 -11.08
N TYR A 219 -11.82 -20.14 -10.90
CA TYR A 219 -12.68 -19.08 -11.39
C TYR A 219 -12.51 -18.93 -12.90
N ILE A 220 -13.61 -18.74 -13.62
CA ILE A 220 -13.61 -18.37 -15.04
C ILE A 220 -14.42 -17.08 -15.16
N SER A 221 -13.81 -16.05 -15.73
CA SER A 221 -14.50 -14.76 -15.90
C SER A 221 -15.68 -14.85 -16.85
N GLN A 222 -16.66 -13.95 -16.70
CA GLN A 222 -17.79 -13.88 -17.63
C GLN A 222 -17.32 -13.59 -19.07
N TYR A 223 -16.26 -12.80 -19.21
CA TYR A 223 -15.63 -12.53 -20.50
C TYR A 223 -15.05 -13.80 -21.14
N GLU A 224 -14.31 -14.60 -20.38
CA GLU A 224 -13.72 -15.85 -20.86
C GLU A 224 -14.80 -16.88 -21.23
N LEU A 225 -15.85 -17.02 -20.41
CA LEU A 225 -17.00 -17.86 -20.72
C LEU A 225 -17.68 -17.45 -22.04
N ALA A 226 -17.88 -16.15 -22.27
CA ALA A 226 -18.46 -15.65 -23.51
C ALA A 226 -17.57 -15.94 -24.73
N GLN A 227 -16.24 -15.86 -24.59
CA GLN A 227 -15.30 -16.21 -25.64
C GLN A 227 -15.36 -17.70 -25.98
N GLU A 228 -15.41 -18.58 -24.98
CA GLU A 228 -15.50 -20.04 -25.21
C GLU A 228 -16.83 -20.45 -25.86
N LEU A 229 -17.95 -19.86 -25.43
CA LEU A 229 -19.26 -20.13 -26.03
C LEU A 229 -19.30 -19.68 -27.51
N ASN A 230 -18.70 -18.54 -27.84
CA ASN A 230 -18.67 -18.04 -29.22
C ASN A 230 -17.76 -18.86 -30.16
N LYS A 231 -16.84 -19.67 -29.64
CA LYS A 231 -16.00 -20.58 -30.45
C LYS A 231 -16.75 -21.85 -30.88
N THR A 232 -17.87 -22.16 -30.24
CA THR A 232 -18.64 -23.40 -30.48
C THR A 232 -19.82 -23.22 -31.44
N VAL A 233 -20.02 -22.00 -31.96
CA VAL A 233 -21.01 -21.64 -32.98
C VAL A 233 -20.31 -21.39 -34.31
#